data_AF-A0A3M1CZE0-F1
#
_entry.id   AF-A0A3M1CZE0-F1
#
_cell.length_a   1.000
_cell.length_b   1.000
_cell.length_c   1.000
_cell.angle_alpha   90.00
_cell.angle_beta   90.00
_cell.angle_gamma   90.00
#
_symmetry.space_group_name_H-M   'P 1'
#
loop_
_entity.id
_entity.type
_entity.pdbx_description
1 polymer ?
#
loop_
_entity_poly.entity_id
_entity_poly.type
_entity_poly.pdbx_seq_one_letter_code
_entity_poly.pdbx_strand_id
1 'polypeptide(L)' 'MKARYWQALGDGKVRCELCPHRCVANQGGRGICGVRENRGGELVALSYGMAIA' A
#
# COMPACT_ATOMS: atom_id res chain seq x y z
N MET A 1 0.27 13.18 8.17
CA MET A 1 -0.24 12.09 9.05
C MET A 1 0.28 10.77 8.47
N LYS A 2 1.24 10.09 9.10
CA LYS A 2 1.89 8.90 8.51
C LYS A 2 0.88 7.75 8.43
N ALA A 3 0.72 7.13 7.25
CA ALA A 3 -0.14 5.96 7.07
C ALA A 3 0.43 4.80 7.91
N ARG A 4 -0.21 4.49 9.04
CA ARG A 4 0.30 3.54 10.05
C ARG A 4 0.01 2.06 9.77
N TYR A 5 -0.68 1.74 8.67
CA TYR A 5 -1.19 0.38 8.42
C TYR A 5 -0.44 -0.33 7.30
N TRP A 6 0.88 -0.25 7.32
CA TRP A 6 1.74 -1.05 6.45
C TRP A 6 3.14 -1.22 7.03
N GLN A 7 3.80 -2.30 6.64
CA GLN A 7 5.14 -2.67 7.06
C GLN A 7 6.02 -2.94 5.85
N ALA A 8 7.22 -2.35 5.79
CA ALA A 8 8.22 -2.74 4.79
C ALA A 8 8.78 -4.12 5.15
N LEU A 9 8.79 -5.05 4.19
CA LEU A 9 9.27 -6.43 4.39
C LEU A 9 10.72 -6.64 3.94
N GLY A 10 11.38 -5.61 3.39
CA GLY A 10 12.68 -5.76 2.72
C GLY A 10 12.54 -6.11 1.24
N ASP A 11 13.63 -6.01 0.47
CA ASP A 11 13.67 -6.28 -0.98
C ASP A 11 12.66 -5.46 -1.81
N GLY A 12 12.35 -4.24 -1.35
CA GLY A 12 11.36 -3.37 -2.00
C GLY A 12 9.93 -3.90 -1.90
N LYS A 13 9.63 -4.82 -0.97
CA LYS A 13 8.28 -5.34 -0.69
C LYS A 13 7.65 -4.60 0.49
N VAL A 14 6.34 -4.44 0.42
CA VAL A 14 5.54 -3.86 1.50
C VAL A 14 4.35 -4.77 1.81
N ARG A 15 3.99 -4.86 3.09
CA ARG A 15 2.80 -5.53 3.59
C ARG A 15 1.79 -4.48 4.00
N CYS A 16 0.64 -4.47 3.35
CA CYS A 16 -0.50 -3.66 3.75
C CYS A 16 -1.24 -4.38 4.88
N GLU A 17 -1.30 -3.76 6.07
CA GLU A 17 -2.01 -4.28 7.25
C GLU A 17 -3.33 -3.53 7.51
N LEU A 18 -3.78 -2.76 6.53
CA LEU A 18 -4.99 -1.94 6.63
C LEU A 18 -6.27 -2.77 6.50
N CYS A 19 -6.21 -3.90 5.80
CA CYS A 19 -7.31 -4.83 5.61
C CYS A 19 -6.95 -6.20 6.20
N PRO A 20 -7.91 -7.05 6.61
CA PRO A 20 -7.64 -8.39 7.13
C PRO A 20 -6.87 -9.28 6.15
N HIS A 21 -6.91 -8.96 4.85
CA HIS A 21 -6.23 -9.69 3.78
C HIS A 21 -4.70 -9.71 3.86
N ARG A 22 -4.04 -8.84 4.66
CA ARG A 22 -2.61 -9.05 4.89
C ARG A 22 -1.73 -8.79 3.66
N CYS A 23 -2.23 -8.09 2.63
CA CYS A 23 -1.67 -8.19 1.27
C CYS A 23 -0.21 -7.75 1.20
N VAL A 24 0.61 -8.52 0.50
CA VAL A 24 2.01 -8.18 0.20
C VAL A 24 2.10 -7.68 -1.24
N ALA A 25 2.59 -6.46 -1.42
CA ALA A 25 2.86 -5.87 -2.72
C ALA A 25 4.37 -5.83 -2.96
N ASN A 26 4.83 -6.42 -4.05
CA ASN A 26 6.21 -6.27 -4.53
C ASN A 26 6.41 -4.87 -5.13
N GLN A 27 7.65 -4.48 -5.46
CA GLN A 27 7.94 -3.19 -6.10
C GLN A 27 7.11 -3.04 -7.39
N GLY A 28 6.31 -1.97 -7.50
CA GLY A 28 5.36 -1.74 -8.60
C GLY A 28 4.07 -2.57 -8.52
N GLY A 29 3.97 -3.49 -7.55
CA GLY A 29 2.82 -4.34 -7.31
C GLY A 29 1.71 -3.65 -6.53
N ARG A 30 0.51 -4.22 -6.60
CA ARG A 30 -0.70 -3.72 -5.95
C ARG A 30 -1.33 -4.82 -5.09
N GLY A 31 -1.97 -4.42 -4.00
CA GLY A 31 -2.80 -5.33 -3.20
C GLY A 31 -4.14 -5.62 -3.89
N ILE A 32 -4.90 -6.59 -3.34
CA ILE A 32 -6.23 -6.97 -3.85
C ILE A 32 -7.21 -5.79 -3.94
N CYS A 33 -7.04 -4.78 -3.09
CA CYS A 33 -7.87 -3.59 -3.08
C CYS A 33 -7.70 -2.72 -4.34
N GLY A 34 -6.62 -2.89 -5.13
CA GLY A 34 -6.34 -2.10 -6.34
C GLY A 34 -5.97 -0.63 -6.10
N VAL A 35 -6.35 -0.05 -4.95
CA VAL A 35 -6.16 1.36 -4.59
C VAL A 35 -4.83 1.69 -3.92
N ARG A 36 -4.01 0.68 -3.59
CA ARG A 36 -2.70 0.87 -2.97
C ARG A 36 -1.63 0.16 -3.78
N GLU A 37 -0.59 0.91 -4.13
CA GLU A 37 0.53 0.48 -4.94
C GLU A 37 1.82 0.66 -4.14
N ASN A 38 2.69 -0.34 -4.24
CA ASN A 38 4.04 -0.23 -3.72
C ASN A 38 4.91 0.52 -4.72
N ARG A 39 5.27 1.77 -4.39
CA ARG A 39 6.22 2.57 -5.16
C ARG A 39 7.56 2.58 -4.45
N GLY A 40 8.51 1.81 -4.97
CA GLY A 40 9.89 1.84 -4.47
C GLY A 40 10.08 1.37 -3.03
N GLY A 41 9.19 0.53 -2.49
CA GLY A 41 9.22 0.11 -1.09
C GLY A 41 8.34 0.95 -0.17
N GLU A 42 7.55 1.88 -0.71
CA GLU A 42 6.59 2.68 0.04
C GLU A 42 5.16 2.38 -0.44
N LEU A 43 4.25 2.14 0.51
CA LEU A 43 2.84 1.89 0.18
C LEU A 43 2.11 3.21 -0.05
N VAL A 44 1.83 3.52 -1.31
CA VAL A 44 1.14 4.74 -1.74
C VAL A 44 -0.32 4.42 -2.07
N ALA A 45 -1.25 5.19 -1.50
CA ALA A 45 -2.65 5.11 -1.89
C ALA A 45 -2.87 5.89 -3.19
N LEU A 46 -3.19 5.16 -4.27
CA LEU A 46 -3.59 5.74 -5.56
C LEU A 46 -4.90 6.53 -5.45
N SER A 47 -5.68 6.30 -4.38
CA SER A 47 -6.95 6.98 -4.13
C SER A 47 -6.82 8.32 -3.38
N TYR A 48 -5.62 8.74 -2.95
CA TYR A 48 -5.47 10.02 -2.26
C TYR A 48 -5.53 11.16 -3.27
N GLY A 49 -6.75 11.66 -3.50
CA GLY A 49 -7.07 12.71 -4.48
C GLY A 49 -8.56 12.85 -4.75
N MET A 50 -9.38 11.82 -4.49
CA MET A 50 -10.84 11.97 -4.49
C MET A 50 -11.31 12.26 -3.06
N ALA A 51 -11.06 13.48 -2.60
CA ALA A 51 -12.07 14.14 -1.76
C ALA A 51 -13.29 14.29 -2.66
N ILE A 52 -14.21 13.34 -2.59
CA ILE A 52 -15.55 13.52 -3.14
C ILE A 52 -16.14 14.69 -2.36
N ALA A 53 -16.32 15.81 -3.06
CA ALA A 53 -17.01 17.00 -2.59
C ALA A 53 -18.52 16.76 -2.52
#